data_AF-A0A7X7FA90-F1
#
_entry.id   AF-A0A7X7FA90-F1
#
_cell.length_a   1.000
_cell.length_b   1.000
_cell.length_c   1.000
_cell.angle_alpha   90.00
_cell.angle_beta   90.00
_cell.angle_gamma   90.00
#
_symmetry.space_group_name_H-M   'P 1'
#
loop_
_entity.id
_entity.type
_entity.pdbx_description
1 polymer ?
#
loop_
_entity_poly.entity_id
_entity_poly.type
_entity_poly.pdbx_seq_one_letter_code
_entity_poly.pdbx_strand_id
1 'polypeptide(L)' 'FTNEALAAVYTYSRGIPRSINNVCDTALMLGYAAHARVVDNRIVAQAAHDTGLDTLMA' A
#
# COMPACT_ATOMS: atom_id res chain seq x y z
N PHE A 1 2.97 0.62 -9.76
CA PHE A 1 1.75 0.04 -9.18
C PHE A 1 1.03 -0.73 -10.27
N THR A 2 0.66 -1.98 -10.00
CA THR A 2 -0.29 -2.72 -10.86
C THR A 2 -1.72 -2.25 -10.59
N ASN A 3 -2.68 -2.67 -11.43
CA ASN A 3 -4.09 -2.35 -11.20
C ASN A 3 -4.61 -2.93 -9.87
N GLU A 4 -4.15 -4.12 -9.50
CA GLU A 4 -4.47 -4.78 -8.24
C GLU A 4 -3.86 -4.02 -7.06
N ALA A 5 -2.65 -3.48 -7.22
CA ALA A 5 -2.02 -2.62 -6.21
C ALA A 5 -2.83 -1.33 -6.00
N LEU A 6 -3.31 -0.70 -7.06
CA LEU A 6 -4.16 0.50 -6.97
C LEU A 6 -5.50 0.20 -6.30
N ALA A 7 -6.12 -0.94 -6.61
CA ALA A 7 -7.32 -1.40 -5.93
C ALA A 7 -7.07 -1.60 -4.43
N ALA A 8 -5.97 -2.26 -4.06
CA ALA A 8 -5.59 -2.45 -2.65
C ALA A 8 -5.32 -1.11 -1.94
N VAL A 9 -4.63 -0.16 -2.58
CA VAL A 9 -4.41 1.19 -2.02
C VAL A 9 -5.75 1.84 -1.71
N TYR A 10 -6.71 1.80 -2.64
CA TYR A 10 -8.04 2.35 -2.41
C TYR A 10 -8.76 1.65 -1.26
N THR A 11 -8.71 0.31 -1.22
CA THR A 11 -9.31 -0.51 -0.17
C THR A 11 -8.81 -0.11 1.23
N TYR A 12 -7.49 -0.09 1.45
CA TYR A 12 -6.92 0.22 2.77
C TYR A 12 -7.01 1.71 3.14
N SER A 13 -6.87 2.61 2.16
CA SER A 13 -6.94 4.05 2.43
C SER A 13 -8.37 4.60 2.55
N ARG A 14 -9.37 3.88 2.03
CA ARG A 14 -10.75 4.34 1.80
C ARG A 14 -10.83 5.65 1.00
N GLY A 15 -9.85 5.91 0.15
CA GLY A 15 -9.76 7.14 -0.64
C GLY A 15 -9.33 8.39 0.14
N ILE A 16 -8.95 8.26 1.42
CA ILE A 16 -8.51 9.40 2.23
C ILE A 16 -7.11 9.84 1.76
N PRO A 17 -6.91 11.09 1.30
CA PRO A 17 -5.64 11.52 0.70
C PRO A 17 -4.41 11.26 1.57
N ARG A 18 -4.52 11.49 2.88
CA ARG A 18 -3.42 11.23 3.83
C ARG A 18 -3.08 9.75 3.94
N SER A 19 -4.10 8.88 4.00
CA SER A 19 -3.91 7.43 4.06
C SER A 19 -3.33 6.88 2.75
N ILE A 20 -3.77 7.41 1.60
CA ILE A 20 -3.20 7.07 0.28
C ILE A 20 -1.70 7.37 0.27
N ASN A 21 -1.29 8.58 0.68
CA ASN A 21 0.12 8.95 0.67
C ASN A 21 0.94 8.05 1.61
N ASN A 22 0.47 7.82 2.84
CA ASN A 22 1.18 7.00 3.82
C ASN A 22 1.41 5.56 3.32
N VAL A 23 0.38 4.92 2.74
CA VAL A 23 0.51 3.54 2.24
C VAL A 23 1.38 3.48 0.99
N CYS A 24 1.28 4.46 0.10
CA CYS A 24 2.11 4.52 -1.11
C CYS A 24 3.59 4.77 -0.79
N ASP A 25 3.91 5.67 0.15
CA ASP A 25 5.29 5.94 0.56
C ASP A 25 5.94 4.69 1.16
N THR A 26 5.21 4.01 2.05
CA THR A 26 5.67 2.74 2.65
C THR A 26 5.82 1.65 1.59
N ALA A 27 4.86 1.53 0.66
CA ALA A 27 4.92 0.55 -0.44
C ALA A 27 6.10 0.82 -1.40
N LEU A 28 6.43 2.09 -1.67
CA LEU A 28 7.59 2.44 -2.48
C LEU A 28 8.90 2.08 -1.78
N MET A 29 9.03 2.31 -0.47
CA MET A 29 10.19 1.87 0.31
C MET A 29 10.34 0.34 0.30
N LEU A 30 9.25 -0.39 0.57
CA LEU A 30 9.24 -1.86 0.55
C LEU A 30 9.59 -2.39 -0.85
N GLY A 31 9.03 -1.79 -1.90
CA GLY A 31 9.33 -2.15 -3.28
C GLY A 31 10.80 -1.93 -3.64
N TYR A 32 11.40 -0.83 -3.18
CA TYR A 32 12.84 -0.59 -3.36
C TYR A 32 13.68 -1.66 -2.65
N ALA A 33 13.39 -1.95 -1.39
CA ALA A 33 14.10 -2.97 -0.61
C ALA A 33 14.00 -4.37 -1.23
N ALA A 34 12.86 -4.67 -1.86
CA ALA A 34 12.62 -5.93 -2.57
C ALA A 34 13.20 -5.97 -4.00
N HIS A 35 13.90 -4.92 -4.45
CA HIS A 35 14.32 -4.73 -5.84
C HIS A 35 13.18 -4.90 -6.86
N ALA A 36 11.95 -4.58 -6.44
CA ALA A 36 10.76 -4.71 -7.28
C ALA A 36 10.68 -3.53 -8.24
N ARG A 37 10.61 -3.83 -9.55
CA ARG A 37 10.45 -2.79 -10.59
C ARG A 37 9.03 -2.21 -10.63
N VAL A 38 8.05 -2.94 -10.11
CA VAL A 38 6.63 -2.54 -10.06
C VAL A 38 6.06 -2.96 -8.71
N VAL A 39 5.42 -2.02 -8.00
CA VAL A 39 4.65 -2.30 -6.78
C VAL A 39 3.39 -3.10 -7.13
N ASP A 40 3.25 -4.30 -6.58
CA ASP A 40 2.07 -5.16 -6.70
C ASP A 40 1.18 -5.08 -5.45
N ASN A 41 0.06 -5.83 -5.44
CA ASN A 41 -0.87 -5.85 -4.31
C ASN A 41 -0.28 -6.45 -3.03
N ARG A 42 0.73 -7.32 -3.12
CA ARG A 42 1.37 -7.93 -1.94
C ARG A 42 2.21 -6.91 -1.19
N ILE A 43 2.96 -6.07 -1.92
CA ILE A 43 3.73 -4.97 -1.35
C ILE A 43 2.79 -3.95 -0.70
N VAL A 44 1.65 -3.64 -1.33
CA VAL A 44 0.64 -2.74 -0.74
C VAL A 44 0.00 -3.34 0.51
N ALA A 45 -0.30 -4.64 0.54
CA ALA A 45 -0.84 -5.29 1.72
C ALA A 45 0.14 -5.20 2.91
N GLN A 46 1.44 -5.42 2.65
CA GLN A 46 2.47 -5.25 3.68
C GLN A 46 2.57 -3.79 4.14
N ALA A 47 2.54 -2.83 3.21
CA ALA A 47 2.56 -1.41 3.54
C ALA A 47 1.33 -1.00 4.38
N ALA A 48 0.15 -1.56 4.08
CA ALA A 48 -1.07 -1.31 4.85
C ALA A 48 -0.95 -1.82 6.28
N HIS A 49 -0.37 -3.01 6.47
CA HIS A 49 -0.04 -3.55 7.79
C HIS A 49 0.94 -2.66 8.55
N ASP A 50 2.04 -2.26 7.91
CA ASP A 50 3.08 -1.45 8.57
C ASP A 50 2.61 -0.03 8.92
N THR A 51 1.62 0.49 8.18
CA THR A 51 0.96 1.77 8.46
C THR A 51 -0.25 1.63 9.38
N GLY A 52 -0.64 0.41 9.78
CA GLY A 52 -1.81 0.12 10.61
C GLY A 52 -3.15 0.35 9.93
N LEU A 53 -3.20 0.54 8.61
CA LEU A 53 -4.44 0.78 7.87
C LEU A 53 -5.32 -0.46 7.71
N ASP A 54 -4.73 -1.66 7.78
CA ASP A 54 -5.47 -2.92 7.76
C ASP A 54 -6.25 -3.17 9.06
N THR A 55 -5.74 -2.72 10.21
CA THR A 55 -6.42 -2.84 11.51
C THR A 55 -7.71 -2.01 11.60
N LEU A 56 -7.89 -1.01 10.73
CA LEU A 56 -9.14 -0.22 10.62
C LEU A 56 -10.26 -0.98 9.88
N MET A 57 -9.96 -2.15 9.32
CA MET A 57 -10.90 -2.98 8.55
C MET A 57 -11.40 -4.20 9.34
N ALA A 58 -10.95 -4.38 10.58
CA ALA A 58 -11.42 -5.43 11.50
C ALA A 58 -12.72 -5.05 12.22
#